data_AF-A0A1I6NYM1-F1
#
_entry.id   AF-A0A1I6NYM1-F1
#
_cell.length_a   1.000
_cell.length_b   1.000
_cell.length_c   1.000
_cell.angle_alpha   90.00
_cell.angle_beta   90.00
_cell.angle_gamma   90.00
#
_symmetry.space_group_name_H-M   'P 1'
#
loop_
_entity.id
_entity.type
_entity.pdbx_description
1 polymer ?
#
loop_
_entity_poly.entity_id
_entity_poly.type
_entity_poly.pdbx_seq_one_letter_code
_entity_poly.pdbx_strand_id
1 'polypeptide(L)'
;MNRKRTVFLLGAGAALDWHNAPTTTSLTNFLKCAGPKNGKGEYITKYIFDYFKDKYTEELNFEGLIDIVEQCLQFWSTKDSSCTIANSLIRPDDEFWKNTIDYKYFNPERDFGGDRQQTEESKFFAKLLINILDGISDKILGYSFLYV
;
A
#
# COMPACT_ATOMS: atom_id res chain seq x y z
N MET A 1 -30.12 -6.01 3.20
CA MET A 1 -28.72 -6.52 3.11
C MET A 1 -27.84 -5.72 4.05
N ASN A 2 -27.47 -6.27 5.21
CA ASN A 2 -26.47 -5.65 6.08
C ASN A 2 -25.09 -5.87 5.46
N ARG A 3 -24.46 -4.81 4.93
CA ARG A 3 -23.05 -4.86 4.52
C ARG A 3 -22.22 -5.09 5.77
N LYS A 4 -21.59 -6.26 5.89
CA LYS A 4 -20.61 -6.51 6.97
C LYS A 4 -19.47 -5.50 6.80
N ARG A 5 -19.36 -4.55 7.71
CA ARG A 5 -18.19 -3.68 7.80
C ARG A 5 -17.11 -4.45 8.54
N THR A 6 -16.09 -4.91 7.82
CA THR A 6 -14.88 -5.45 8.44
C THR A 6 -14.00 -4.26 8.81
N VAL A 7 -13.71 -4.10 10.09
CA VAL A 7 -12.82 -3.05 10.61
C VAL A 7 -11.49 -3.72 10.92
N PHE A 8 -10.44 -3.32 10.22
CA PHE A 8 -9.07 -3.76 10.49
C PHE A 8 -8.38 -2.70 11.35
N LEU A 9 -8.01 -3.08 12.58
CA LEU A 9 -7.18 -2.27 13.45
C LEU A 9 -5.73 -2.71 13.24
N LEU A 10 -5.03 -2.05 12.32
CA LEU A 10 -3.59 -2.20 12.15
C LEU A 10 -2.92 -1.18 13.08
N GLY A 11 -2.57 -1.64 14.28
CA GLY A 11 -1.93 -0.81 15.30
C GLY A 11 -1.00 -1.66 16.17
N ALA A 12 0.13 -1.06 16.55
CA ALA A 12 1.21 -1.66 17.33
C ALA A 12 0.67 -2.42 18.56
N GLY A 13 0.62 -3.74 18.48
CA GLY A 13 0.31 -4.61 19.62
C GLY A 13 -1.09 -5.24 19.67
N ALA A 14 -1.88 -5.25 18.59
CA ALA A 14 -3.04 -6.16 18.49
C ALA A 14 -2.57 -7.60 18.24
N ALA A 15 -1.86 -8.15 19.22
CA ALA A 15 -1.63 -9.57 19.36
C ALA A 15 -2.98 -10.25 19.59
N LEU A 16 -3.66 -10.61 18.51
CA LEU A 16 -4.48 -11.80 18.56
C LEU A 16 -3.52 -12.95 18.86
N ASP A 17 -3.69 -13.60 20.01
CA ASP A 17 -3.01 -14.84 20.39
C ASP A 17 -3.56 -16.02 19.55
N TRP A 18 -3.71 -15.81 18.24
CA TRP A 18 -3.83 -16.88 17.28
C TRP A 18 -2.43 -17.41 17.10
N HIS A 19 -2.12 -18.54 17.75
CA HIS A 19 -0.83 -19.25 17.63
C HIS A 19 -0.32 -19.43 16.18
N ASN A 20 -1.18 -19.25 15.18
CA ASN A 20 -0.87 -19.34 13.75
C ASN A 20 -1.09 -18.03 12.97
N ALA A 21 -1.11 -16.85 13.61
CA ALA A 21 -1.19 -15.60 12.87
C ALA A 21 0.06 -15.38 11.97
N PRO A 22 -0.08 -14.75 10.79
CA PRO A 22 1.09 -14.43 9.98
C PRO A 22 1.99 -13.43 10.70
N THR A 23 3.29 -13.71 10.73
CA THR A 23 4.28 -12.82 11.34
C THR A 23 4.46 -11.54 10.51
N THR A 24 4.94 -10.46 11.13
CA THR A 24 5.32 -9.22 10.43
C THR A 24 6.25 -9.51 9.25
N THR A 25 7.27 -10.34 9.44
CA THR A 25 8.19 -10.76 8.37
C THR A 25 7.47 -11.51 7.25
N SER A 26 6.52 -12.39 7.59
CA SER A 26 5.72 -13.12 6.59
C SER A 26 4.86 -12.18 5.75
N LEU A 27 4.20 -11.19 6.37
CA LEU A 27 3.38 -10.20 5.66
C LEU A 27 4.25 -9.28 4.79
N THR A 28 5.38 -8.81 5.32
CA THR A 28 6.36 -8.01 4.56
C THR A 28 6.85 -8.76 3.32
N ASN A 29 7.24 -10.02 3.47
CA ASN A 29 7.69 -10.84 2.35
C ASN A 29 6.57 -11.13 1.34
N PHE A 30 5.35 -11.37 1.81
CA PHE A 30 4.20 -11.54 0.94
C PHE A 30 3.97 -10.30 0.06
N LEU A 31 3.90 -9.10 0.66
CA LEU A 31 3.67 -7.87 -0.10
C LEU A 31 4.76 -7.60 -1.13
N LYS A 32 6.02 -7.93 -0.84
CA LYS A 32 7.14 -7.78 -1.78
C LYS A 32 7.09 -8.76 -2.97
N CYS A 33 6.35 -9.84 -2.85
CA CYS A 33 6.32 -10.92 -3.85
C CYS A 33 4.96 -11.08 -4.53
N ALA A 34 4.01 -10.20 -4.23
CA ALA A 34 2.64 -10.28 -4.71
C ALA A 34 2.11 -8.92 -5.17
N GLY A 35 0.99 -8.95 -5.88
CA GLY A 35 0.29 -7.76 -6.35
C GLY A 35 0.75 -7.31 -7.74
N PRO A 36 0.51 -6.03 -8.08
CA PRO A 36 0.75 -5.53 -9.42
C PRO A 36 2.23 -5.32 -9.72
N LYS A 37 2.56 -5.41 -11.00
CA LYS A 37 3.90 -5.13 -11.51
C LYS A 37 3.92 -3.79 -12.24
N ASN A 38 5.05 -3.09 -12.16
CA ASN A 38 5.30 -1.89 -12.93
C ASN A 38 5.64 -2.22 -14.40
N GLY A 39 5.89 -1.18 -15.21
CA GLY A 39 6.27 -1.33 -16.62
C GLY A 39 7.61 -2.05 -16.85
N LYS A 40 8.44 -2.22 -15.80
CA LYS A 40 9.69 -3.00 -15.82
C LYS A 40 9.49 -4.46 -15.42
N GLY A 41 8.28 -4.86 -15.04
CA GLY A 41 7.95 -6.23 -14.61
C GLY A 41 8.28 -6.54 -13.15
N GLU A 42 8.63 -5.52 -12.35
CA GLU A 42 8.90 -5.63 -10.91
C GLU A 42 7.63 -5.39 -10.11
N TYR A 43 7.42 -6.09 -9.00
CA TYR A 43 6.28 -5.81 -8.12
C TYR A 43 6.37 -4.38 -7.58
N ILE A 44 5.31 -3.60 -7.74
CA ILE A 44 5.27 -2.17 -7.38
C ILE A 44 5.56 -1.99 -5.89
N THR A 45 4.96 -2.83 -5.06
CA THR A 45 5.18 -2.88 -3.60
C THR A 45 6.64 -3.15 -3.23
N LYS A 46 7.31 -4.08 -3.94
CA LYS A 46 8.75 -4.32 -3.77
C LYS A 46 9.58 -3.14 -4.21
N TYR A 47 9.24 -2.54 -5.35
CA TYR A 47 9.96 -1.39 -5.90
C TYR A 47 9.90 -0.19 -4.95
N ILE A 48 8.72 0.08 -4.38
CA ILE A 48 8.54 1.08 -3.31
C ILE A 48 9.32 0.69 -2.06
N PHE A 49 9.14 -0.54 -1.57
CA PHE A 49 9.82 -1.00 -0.37
C PHE A 49 11.34 -0.84 -0.47
N ASP A 50 11.96 -1.29 -1.57
CA ASP A 50 13.41 -1.21 -1.75
C ASP A 50 13.89 0.24 -1.87
N TYR A 51 13.13 1.14 -2.49
CA TYR A 51 13.48 2.56 -2.59
C TYR A 51 13.48 3.29 -1.24
N PHE A 52 12.54 2.95 -0.36
CA PHE A 52 12.42 3.60 0.95
C PHE A 52 13.21 2.90 2.05
N LYS A 53 13.53 1.60 1.91
CA LYS A 53 14.27 0.84 2.92
C LYS A 53 15.55 1.53 3.36
N ASP A 54 16.33 2.05 2.41
CA ASP A 54 17.62 2.69 2.70
C ASP A 54 17.49 4.15 3.15
N LYS A 55 16.28 4.71 3.07
CA LYS A 55 15.97 6.10 3.46
C LYS A 55 15.34 6.20 4.85
N TYR A 56 14.92 5.08 5.42
CA TYR A 56 14.41 5.00 6.78
C TYR A 56 15.51 4.57 7.75
N THR A 57 15.52 5.17 8.93
CA THR A 57 16.45 4.81 10.01
C THR A 57 16.03 3.53 10.73
N GLU A 58 14.76 3.16 10.63
CA GLU A 58 14.19 1.95 11.22
C GLU A 58 14.00 0.86 10.17
N GLU A 59 13.92 -0.41 10.61
CA GLU A 59 13.66 -1.53 9.71
C GLU A 59 12.26 -1.40 9.09
N LEU A 60 12.21 -1.09 7.79
CA LEU A 60 10.96 -0.99 7.06
C LEU A 60 10.26 -2.34 7.02
N ASN A 61 8.98 -2.38 7.42
CA ASN A 61 8.13 -3.56 7.40
C ASN A 61 6.82 -3.29 6.63
N PHE A 62 5.86 -4.22 6.66
CA PHE A 62 4.60 -4.06 5.94
C PHE A 62 3.76 -2.87 6.42
N GLU A 63 3.78 -2.54 7.72
CA GLU A 63 3.06 -1.38 8.26
C GLU A 63 3.68 -0.08 7.73
N GLY A 64 5.01 -0.01 7.74
CA GLY A 64 5.72 1.13 7.15
C GLY A 64 5.49 1.25 5.64
N LEU A 65 5.37 0.13 4.91
CA LEU A 65 5.01 0.16 3.49
C LEU A 65 3.59 0.69 3.27
N ILE A 66 2.62 0.33 4.11
CA ILE A 66 1.26 0.86 4.07
C ILE A 66 1.29 2.38 4.30
N ASP A 67 1.97 2.82 5.35
CA ASP A 67 2.12 4.24 5.69
C ASP A 67 2.73 5.04 4.53
N ILE A 68 3.79 4.53 3.89
CA ILE A 68 4.39 5.16 2.70
C ILE A 68 3.35 5.32 1.58
N VAL A 69 2.58 4.27 1.28
CA VAL A 69 1.57 4.30 0.21
C VAL A 69 0.41 5.25 0.56
N GLU A 70 -0.02 5.30 1.82
CA GLU A 70 -1.03 6.25 2.31
C GLU A 70 -0.55 7.69 2.18
N GLN A 71 0.70 7.96 2.50
CA GLN A 71 1.28 9.28 2.35
C GLN A 71 1.47 9.68 0.88
N CYS A 72 1.82 8.74 0.00
CA CYS A 72 1.82 8.97 -1.45
C CYS A 72 0.43 9.37 -1.95
N LEU A 73 -0.61 8.65 -1.49
CA LEU A 73 -2.00 8.97 -1.78
C LEU A 73 -2.37 10.38 -1.28
N GLN A 74 -2.04 10.70 -0.03
CA GLN A 74 -2.35 12.00 0.56
C GLN A 74 -1.65 13.13 -0.22
N PHE A 75 -0.34 12.99 -0.47
CA PHE A 75 0.46 13.95 -1.23
C PHE A 75 -0.14 14.23 -2.61
N TRP A 76 -0.46 13.19 -3.39
CA TRP A 76 -1.02 13.39 -4.73
C TRP A 76 -2.49 13.84 -4.72
N SER A 77 -3.22 13.61 -3.62
CA SER A 77 -4.62 14.05 -3.47
C SER A 77 -4.75 15.53 -3.14
N THR A 78 -3.83 16.07 -2.32
CA THR A 78 -3.92 17.45 -1.84
C THR A 78 -2.89 18.36 -2.48
N LYS A 79 -1.80 17.81 -3.01
CA LYS A 79 -0.55 18.53 -3.37
C LYS A 79 -0.07 19.45 -2.24
N ASP A 80 -0.49 19.16 -1.01
CA ASP A 80 -0.24 20.02 0.14
C ASP A 80 1.06 19.60 0.83
N SER A 81 1.90 20.61 1.08
CA SER A 81 3.23 20.51 1.70
C SER A 81 3.22 20.09 3.17
N SER A 82 2.05 19.82 3.76
CA SER A 82 1.89 19.44 5.16
C SER A 82 2.13 17.95 5.46
N CYS A 83 2.25 17.09 4.44
CA CYS A 83 2.69 15.70 4.62
C CYS A 83 4.17 15.65 5.00
N THR A 84 4.46 15.38 6.27
CA THR A 84 5.79 15.54 6.89
C THR A 84 6.86 14.58 6.37
N ILE A 85 6.50 13.34 6.03
CA ILE A 85 7.45 12.35 5.50
C ILE A 85 7.42 12.36 3.95
N ALA A 86 6.26 12.57 3.33
CA ALA A 86 6.13 12.66 1.88
C ALA A 86 6.97 13.79 1.26
N ASN A 87 6.98 15.02 1.80
CA ASN A 87 7.68 16.12 1.14
C ASN A 87 9.22 16.00 1.20
N SER A 88 9.77 15.27 2.18
CA SER A 88 11.21 15.05 2.26
C SER A 88 11.67 13.87 1.39
N LEU A 89 10.81 12.87 1.14
CA LEU A 89 11.18 11.64 0.44
C LEU A 89 10.55 11.47 -0.96
N ILE A 90 9.40 12.09 -1.21
CA ILE A 90 8.64 12.05 -2.47
C ILE A 90 8.96 13.33 -3.25
N ARG A 91 9.82 13.19 -4.25
CA ARG A 91 10.07 14.24 -5.25
C ARG A 91 9.30 13.89 -6.52
N PRO A 92 8.22 14.60 -6.89
CA PRO A 92 7.38 14.26 -8.06
C PRO A 92 8.16 14.08 -9.36
N ASP A 93 9.23 14.87 -9.53
CA ASP A 93 10.07 14.86 -10.72
C ASP A 93 11.09 13.71 -10.76
N ASP A 94 11.19 12.92 -9.68
CA ASP A 94 12.09 11.76 -9.60
C ASP A 94 11.68 10.70 -10.64
N GLU A 95 12.67 10.23 -11.41
CA GLU A 95 12.49 9.16 -12.39
C GLU A 95 11.91 7.88 -11.74
N PHE A 96 12.15 7.70 -10.45
CA PHE A 96 11.52 6.67 -9.64
C PHE A 96 10.00 6.63 -9.85
N TRP A 97 9.27 7.75 -9.76
CA TRP A 97 7.80 7.74 -9.83
C TRP A 97 7.29 7.42 -11.23
N LYS A 98 8.02 7.82 -12.27
CA LYS A 98 7.72 7.43 -13.66
C LYS A 98 7.84 5.92 -13.86
N ASN A 99 8.73 5.28 -13.11
CA ASN A 99 8.94 3.84 -13.14
C ASN A 99 8.04 3.07 -12.17
N THR A 100 7.51 3.74 -11.14
CA THR A 100 6.58 3.17 -10.16
C THR A 100 5.14 3.17 -10.66
N ILE A 101 4.69 4.27 -11.26
CA ILE A 101 3.30 4.47 -11.67
C ILE A 101 3.11 3.85 -13.06
N ASP A 102 2.43 2.71 -13.09
CA ASP A 102 2.02 2.07 -14.34
C ASP A 102 0.51 2.29 -14.59
N TYR A 103 0.21 3.19 -15.53
CA TYR A 103 -1.17 3.47 -15.96
C TYR A 103 -1.82 2.30 -16.72
N LYS A 104 -1.08 1.24 -17.10
CA LYS A 104 -1.71 0.00 -17.60
C LYS A 104 -2.35 -0.80 -16.47
N TYR A 105 -1.79 -0.69 -15.26
CA TYR A 105 -2.35 -1.33 -14.06
C TYR A 105 -3.59 -0.58 -13.55
N PHE A 106 -3.65 0.72 -13.81
CA PHE A 106 -4.76 1.59 -13.42
C PHE A 106 -5.53 2.05 -14.67
N ASN A 107 -6.67 1.43 -15.00
CA ASN A 107 -7.53 1.96 -16.06
C ASN A 107 -8.24 3.24 -15.55
N PRO A 108 -7.94 4.42 -16.10
CA PRO A 108 -8.48 5.70 -15.62
C PRO A 108 -9.98 5.84 -15.84
N GLU A 109 -10.61 4.98 -16.66
CA GLU A 109 -12.01 5.08 -17.06
C GLU A 109 -13.01 4.66 -15.97
N ARG A 110 -12.57 4.09 -14.84
CA ARG A 110 -13.44 3.90 -13.68
C ARG A 110 -13.42 5.14 -12.82
N ASP A 111 -14.27 6.09 -13.19
CA ASP A 111 -14.55 7.30 -12.42
C ASP A 111 -15.09 6.92 -11.03
N PHE A 112 -14.26 7.10 -10.00
CA PHE A 112 -14.66 6.97 -8.60
C PHE A 112 -15.37 8.26 -8.18
N GLY A 113 -16.58 8.47 -8.72
CA GLY A 113 -17.36 9.71 -8.68
C GLY A 113 -17.28 10.47 -7.35
N GLY A 114 -16.38 11.46 -7.30
CA GLY A 114 -16.14 12.31 -6.15
C GLY A 114 -15.79 13.73 -6.59
N ASP A 115 -16.44 14.71 -5.96
CA ASP A 115 -16.41 16.17 -6.24
C ASP A 115 -15.03 16.87 -6.08
N ARG A 116 -13.93 16.12 -5.96
CA ARG A 116 -12.57 16.67 -5.90
C ARG A 116 -11.77 16.18 -7.09
N GLN A 117 -11.09 17.08 -7.79
CA GLN A 117 -10.15 16.74 -8.87
C GLN A 117 -9.03 15.83 -8.32
N GLN A 118 -9.25 14.51 -8.34
CA GLN A 118 -8.25 13.52 -8.02
C GLN A 118 -7.29 13.39 -9.20
N THR A 119 -5.99 13.56 -8.96
CA THR A 119 -4.98 13.29 -9.97
C THR A 119 -4.90 11.78 -10.28
N GLU A 120 -4.35 11.42 -11.43
CA GLU A 120 -4.22 10.01 -11.82
C GLU A 120 -3.29 9.24 -10.87
N GLU A 121 -2.29 9.92 -10.32
CA GLU A 121 -1.39 9.37 -9.31
C GLU A 121 -2.12 9.06 -8.00
N SER A 122 -3.02 9.96 -7.55
CA SER A 122 -3.78 9.69 -6.33
C SER A 122 -4.72 8.50 -6.50
N LYS A 123 -5.38 8.37 -7.66
CA LYS A 123 -6.20 7.20 -7.96
C LYS A 123 -5.38 5.91 -8.01
N PHE A 124 -4.16 5.97 -8.58
CA PHE A 124 -3.22 4.86 -8.59
C PHE A 124 -2.85 4.43 -7.16
N PHE A 125 -2.44 5.35 -6.29
CA PHE A 125 -2.06 5.01 -4.91
C PHE A 125 -3.26 4.53 -4.08
N ALA A 126 -4.46 5.08 -4.30
CA ALA A 126 -5.68 4.57 -3.69
C ALA A 126 -5.94 3.12 -4.09
N LYS A 127 -5.81 2.79 -5.37
CA LYS A 127 -6.00 1.43 -5.87
C LYS A 127 -4.92 0.48 -5.34
N LEU A 128 -3.67 0.94 -5.28
CA LEU A 128 -2.58 0.17 -4.72
C LEU A 128 -2.81 -0.13 -3.23
N LEU A 129 -3.22 0.86 -2.44
CA LEU A 129 -3.53 0.71 -1.03
C LEU A 129 -4.64 -0.32 -0.79
N ILE A 130 -5.74 -0.23 -1.54
CA ILE A 130 -6.84 -1.21 -1.46
C ILE A 130 -6.32 -2.62 -1.74
N ASN A 131 -5.52 -2.80 -2.80
CA ASN A 131 -4.98 -4.12 -3.15
C ASN A 131 -4.01 -4.67 -2.08
N ILE A 132 -3.24 -3.80 -1.40
CA ILE A 132 -2.39 -4.20 -0.27
C ILE A 132 -3.27 -4.68 0.90
N LEU A 133 -4.27 -3.90 1.27
CA LEU A 133 -5.17 -4.22 2.39
C LEU A 133 -5.98 -5.49 2.12
N ASP A 134 -6.48 -5.68 0.89
CA ASP A 134 -7.17 -6.90 0.48
C ASP A 134 -6.23 -8.11 0.55
N GLY A 135 -5.00 -7.98 0.02
CA GLY A 135 -4.01 -9.05 0.06
C GLY A 135 -3.60 -9.46 1.48
N ILE A 136 -3.44 -8.50 2.39
CA ILE A 136 -3.19 -8.77 3.81
C ILE A 136 -4.42 -9.47 4.44
N SER A 137 -5.62 -8.98 4.14
CA SER A 137 -6.87 -9.55 4.65
C SER A 137 -7.02 -11.01 4.22
N ASP A 138 -6.81 -11.31 2.95
CA ASP A 138 -6.83 -12.66 2.40
C ASP A 138 -5.77 -13.55 3.07
N LYS A 139 -4.57 -13.00 3.27
CA LYS A 139 -3.49 -13.73 3.94
C LYS A 139 -3.86 -14.07 5.37
N ILE A 140 -4.43 -13.14 6.14
CA ILE A 140 -4.89 -13.35 7.51
C ILE A 140 -6.05 -14.36 7.56
N LEU A 141 -7.08 -14.18 6.71
CA LEU A 141 -8.24 -15.07 6.65
C LEU A 141 -7.84 -16.50 6.26
N GLY A 142 -6.85 -16.66 5.37
CA GLY A 142 -6.31 -17.97 5.00
C GLY A 142 -5.77 -18.76 6.19
N TYR A 143 -5.23 -18.10 7.21
CA TYR A 143 -4.82 -18.77 8.46
C TYR A 143 -6.01 -19.15 9.35
N SER A 144 -7.11 -18.40 9.29
CA SER A 144 -8.33 -18.72 10.04
C SER A 144 -9.08 -19.94 9.49
N PHE A 145 -8.94 -20.27 8.21
CA PHE A 145 -9.64 -21.39 7.56
C PHE A 145 -8.87 -22.72 7.50
N LEU A 146 -7.57 -22.73 7.79
CA LEU A 146 -6.77 -23.96 7.80
C LEU A 146 -7.04 -24.89 9.01
N TYR A 147 -7.97 -24.52 9.89
CA TYR A 147 -8.27 -25.23 11.14
C TYR A 147 -9.78 -25.31 11.45
N VAL A 148 -10.59 -25.70 10.46
CA VAL A 148 -11.97 -26.21 10.65
C VAL A 148 -12.07 -27.63 10.13
#